data_AF-D6ZJU9-F1
#
_entry.id   AF-D6ZJU9-F1
#
_cell.length_a   1.000
_cell.length_b   1.000
_cell.length_c   1.000
_cell.angle_alpha   90.00
_cell.angle_beta   90.00
_cell.angle_gamma   90.00
#
_symmetry.space_group_name_H-M   'P 1'
#
loop_
_entity.id
_entity.type
_entity.pdbx_description
1 polymer ?
#
loop_
_entity_poly.entity_id
_entity_poly.type
_entity_poly.pdbx_seq_one_letter_code
_entity_poly.pdbx_strand_id
1 'polypeptide(L)' 'MPWKYSREFRDCAVGLVFDRLRDDPGSRAAIISDTGLKLGVSRESLRRWVVQAEIDRGERPGG' A
#
# COMPACT_ATOMS: atom_id res chain seq x y z
N MET A 1 -20.03 -12.67 7.48
CA MET A 1 -18.62 -13.05 7.30
C MET A 1 -17.77 -11.79 7.34
N PRO A 2 -16.64 -11.71 8.07
CA PRO A 2 -15.81 -10.52 8.01
C PRO A 2 -15.09 -10.52 6.66
N TRP A 3 -15.57 -9.71 5.71
CA TRP A 3 -14.90 -9.45 4.43
C TRP A 3 -13.65 -8.61 4.71
N LYS A 4 -12.65 -9.20 5.37
CA LYS A 4 -11.35 -8.57 5.57
C LYS A 4 -10.51 -8.91 4.36
N TYR A 5 -10.10 -7.89 3.62
CA TYR A 5 -9.17 -7.99 2.49
C TYR A 5 -8.12 -9.09 2.71
N SER A 6 -8.10 -10.07 1.81
CA SER A 6 -7.13 -11.17 1.83
C SER A 6 -5.71 -10.62 1.89
N ARG A 7 -4.80 -11.34 2.55
CA ARG A 7 -3.38 -10.95 2.62
C ARG A 7 -2.80 -10.75 1.22
N GLU A 8 -3.10 -11.67 0.30
CA GLU A 8 -2.71 -11.59 -1.12
C GLU A 8 -3.14 -10.28 -1.80
N PHE A 9 -4.38 -9.85 -1.55
CA PHE A 9 -4.89 -8.61 -2.13
C PHE A 9 -4.16 -7.39 -1.56
N ARG A 10 -3.89 -7.38 -0.26
CA ARG A 10 -3.13 -6.30 0.38
C ARG A 10 -1.70 -6.24 -0.15
N ASP A 11 -1.05 -7.39 -0.30
CA ASP A 11 0.31 -7.46 -0.83
C ASP A 11 0.37 -6.97 -2.28
N CYS A 12 -0.57 -7.40 -3.12
CA CYS A 12 -0.69 -6.93 -4.50
C CYS A 12 -0.93 -5.41 -4.57
N ALA A 13 -1.85 -4.88 -3.77
CA ALA A 13 -2.14 -3.44 -3.72
C ALA A 13 -0.90 -2.62 -3.30
N VAL A 14 -0.15 -3.11 -2.32
CA VAL A 14 1.08 -2.48 -1.86
C VAL A 14 2.21 -2.59 -2.89
N GLY A 15 2.34 -3.74 -3.56
CA GLY A 15 3.29 -3.96 -4.64
C GLY A 15 3.10 -2.96 -5.79
N LEU A 16 1.85 -2.73 -6.20
CA LEU A 16 1.51 -1.73 -7.22
C LEU A 16 1.90 -0.30 -6.80
N VAL A 17 1.72 0.04 -5.53
CA VAL A 17 2.15 1.35 -5.02
C VAL A 17 3.68 1.46 -5.07
N PHE A 18 4.42 0.44 -4.64
CA PHE A 18 5.88 0.47 -4.68
C PHE A 18 6.45 0.52 -6.09
N ASP A 19 5.84 -0.19 -7.03
CA ASP A 19 6.19 -0.13 -8.45
C ASP A 19 6.08 1.31 -8.99
N ARG A 20 4.93 1.96 -8.76
CA ARG A 20 4.71 3.35 -9.18
C ARG A 20 5.61 4.35 -8.44
N LEU A 21 5.92 4.09 -7.17
CA LEU A 21 6.85 4.92 -6.39
C LEU A 21 8.28 4.85 -6.89
N ARG A 22 8.70 3.74 -7.53
CA ARG A 22 10.02 3.63 -8.15
C ARG A 22 10.13 4.49 -9.39
N ASP A 23 9.05 4.63 -10.15
CA ASP A 23 8.96 5.48 -11.34
C ASP A 23 8.83 6.97 -10.97
N ASP A 24 7.95 7.30 -10.02
CA ASP A 24 7.74 8.66 -9.54
C ASP A 24 7.68 8.74 -8.00
N PRO A 25 8.83 8.92 -7.32
CA PRO A 25 8.88 8.97 -5.85
C PRO A 25 8.25 10.24 -5.25
N GLY A 26 8.14 11.33 -6.04
CA GLY A 26 7.60 12.61 -5.59
C GLY A 26 6.09 12.57 -5.29
N SER A 27 5.34 11.65 -5.91
CA SER A 27 3.88 11.66 -5.86
C SER A 27 3.27 10.58 -4.96
N ARG A 28 3.95 10.13 -3.90
CA ARG A 28 3.46 9.06 -3.00
C ARG A 28 2.01 9.20 -2.58
N ALA A 29 1.59 10.39 -2.17
CA ALA A 29 0.22 10.64 -1.74
C ALA A 29 -0.79 10.48 -2.89
N ALA A 30 -0.44 10.94 -4.10
CA ALA A 30 -1.29 10.81 -5.28
C ALA A 30 -1.36 9.36 -5.77
N ILE A 31 -0.22 8.66 -5.81
CA ILE A 31 -0.13 7.23 -6.19
C ILE A 31 -0.99 6.35 -5.28
N ILE A 32 -0.92 6.55 -3.95
CA ILE A 32 -1.74 5.81 -2.99
C ILE A 32 -3.23 6.13 -3.19
N SER A 33 -3.57 7.39 -3.50
CA SER A 33 -4.97 7.80 -3.70
C SER A 33 -5.55 7.19 -4.98
N ASP A 34 -4.81 7.28 -6.08
CA ASP A 34 -5.15 6.70 -7.39
C ASP A 34 -5.26 5.17 -7.32
N THR A 35 -4.28 4.50 -6.72
CA THR A 35 -4.28 3.04 -6.57
C THR A 35 -5.43 2.57 -5.66
N GLY A 36 -5.68 3.31 -4.57
CA GLY A 36 -6.81 3.03 -3.68
C GLY A 36 -8.15 3.15 -4.42
N LEU A 37 -8.34 4.22 -5.19
CA LEU A 37 -9.55 4.42 -5.99
C LEU A 37 -9.77 3.29 -7.00
N LYS A 38 -8.71 2.88 -7.73
CA LYS A 38 -8.75 1.79 -8.72
C LYS A 38 -9.10 0.43 -8.10
N LEU A 39 -8.66 0.18 -6.88
CA LEU A 39 -8.86 -1.09 -6.17
C LEU A 39 -10.11 -1.09 -5.28
N GLY A 40 -10.84 0.03 -5.17
CA GLY A 40 -11.97 0.18 -4.25
C GLY A 40 -11.56 0.22 -2.77
N VAL A 41 -10.31 0.58 -2.48
CA VAL A 41 -9.74 0.65 -1.13
C VAL A 41 -9.59 2.12 -0.71
N SER A 42 -10.01 2.45 0.51
CA SER A 42 -9.79 3.78 1.06
C SER A 42 -8.30 4.12 1.10
N ARG A 43 -7.94 5.34 0.67
CA ARG A 43 -6.57 5.89 0.71
C ARG A 43 -5.86 5.63 2.04
N GLU A 44 -6.56 5.84 3.15
CA GLU A 44 -6.03 5.64 4.51
C GLU A 44 -5.65 4.18 4.79
N SER A 45 -6.48 3.22 4.35
CA SER A 45 -6.21 1.78 4.49
C SER A 45 -4.99 1.37 3.67
N LEU A 46 -4.91 1.80 2.42
CA LEU A 46 -3.78 1.49 1.55
C LEU A 46 -2.49 2.11 2.08
N ARG A 47 -2.53 3.36 2.57
CA ARG A 47 -1.39 4.01 3.23
C ARG A 47 -0.87 3.19 4.41
N ARG A 48 -1.76 2.68 5.27
CA ARG A 48 -1.35 1.85 6.42
C ARG A 48 -0.69 0.55 5.97
N TRP A 49 -1.20 -0.10 4.92
CA TRP A 49 -0.59 -1.31 4.39
C TRP A 49 0.80 -1.06 3.81
N VAL A 50 0.97 0.05 3.07
CA VAL A 50 2.29 0.45 2.55
C VAL A 50 3.28 0.67 3.68
N VAL A 51 2.91 1.44 4.71
CA VAL A 51 3.78 1.67 5.88
C VAL A 51 4.12 0.36 6.60
N GLN A 52 3.14 -0.54 6.76
CA GLN A 52 3.38 -1.83 7.39
C GLN A 52 4.33 -2.72 6.56
N ALA A 53 4.23 -2.66 5.23
CA ALA A 53 5.12 -3.39 4.34
C ALA A 53 6.54 -2.79 4.30
N GLU A 54 6.69 -1.48 4.46
CA GLU A 54 8.01 -0.86 4.68
C GLU A 54 8.66 -1.42 5.96
N ILE A 55 7.90 -1.56 7.05
CA ILE A 55 8.37 -2.15 8.30
C ILE A 55 8.71 -3.65 8.13
N ASP A 56 7.82 -4.43 7.52
CA ASP A 56 7.98 -5.88 7.29
C ASP A 56 9.20 -6.22 6.42
N ARG A 57 9.50 -5.37 5.42
CA ARG A 57 10.70 -5.50 4.58
C ARG A 57 12.00 -5.15 5.30
N GLY A 58 11.95 -4.72 6.57
CA GLY A 58 13.12 -4.36 7.34
C GLY A 58 13.63 -2.93 7.10
N GLU A 59 12.88 -2.07 6.41
CA GLU A 59 13.23 -0.63 6.25
C GLU A 59 13.00 0.15 7.56
N ARG A 60 12.31 -0.44 8.55
CA ARG A 60 12.31 0.04 9.93
C ARG A 60 12.33 -1.13 10.92
N PRO A 61 13.08 -1.04 12.03
CA PRO A 61 12.96 -2.02 13.11
C PRO A 61 11.54 -1.93 13.67
N GLY A 62 10.80 -3.03 13.55
CA GLY A 62 9.54 -3.21 14.28
C GLY A 62 9.85 -3.25 15.77
N GLY A 63 9.38 -2.25 16.50
CA GLY A 63 9.36 -2.25 17.97
C GLY A 63 8.17 -3.03 18.50
#